data_AF-A0A8J3BLQ8-F1
#
_entry.id   AF-A0A8J3BLQ8-F1
#
_cell.length_a   1.000
_cell.length_b   1.000
_cell.length_c   1.000
_cell.angle_alpha   90.00
_cell.angle_beta   90.00
_cell.angle_gamma   90.00
#
_symmetry.space_group_name_H-M   'P 1'
#
loop_
_entity.id
_entity.type
_entity.pdbx_description
1 polymer ?
#
loop_
_entity_poly.entity_id
_entity_poly.type
_entity_poly.pdbx_seq_one_letter_code
_entity_poly.pdbx_strand_id
1 'polypeptide(L)'
;MSSHYEAPIREPLVTGEKSYHDISVDVGAPVLGKANKSWWIVFSIALVAFLWGLGCIIYTISTGIGVWGLNKTIGWAWDITNFVWWVGIGHAGTLISAVLLLFRQKWRMAVNRSAEAMTIFAVVQAGLFPIIHMGRPWLAYWVLPIPNQFGSLWVNFNSPLLWDVFAISTYLSVSLVFWWTGLLPDFAMIRDRAVKPFQKKIYTLLSFGWSGRAKDWQRFEEVSLVLAGLATPLVLSVHTIVSFDFATSVVPGWHSTIFPPYFVAGAIFSGFAMVQTLLIVMRKVSNLEDYITLLHIEYMNKVIILTGGIVSIAYITEYFIGWYSGSSYENYTYLSYGAATGPYWWAFWALITCNFIVPLTLWVKKWRRNIMWTFVVALVINIGMWFERFNIIVVDLSKGRTPSGWTMFSPTFVDIGIFMGTIGFFFVLFLLYARTFPVIAQAEVKTILKSSGERYKRLREAGKSLEGTATDKRTSQKDSFDAIEHEKHSGEIMLLLENVGEFDPTTQKKDHLQEINGIGPKTELHLNDIGIYSYQQISKMTKREYDLFDSISGSLRGRAERDDWAGQAKKLINK
;
A
#
# COMPACT_ATOMS: atom_id res chain seq x y z
N MET A 1 -12.73 2.89 -34.39
CA MET A 1 -13.30 2.18 -33.22
C MET A 1 -12.15 1.59 -32.40
N SER A 2 -11.67 2.27 -31.36
CA SER A 2 -10.56 1.76 -30.54
C SER A 2 -11.07 0.66 -29.61
N SER A 3 -10.90 -0.61 -30.00
CA SER A 3 -11.43 -1.78 -29.31
C SER A 3 -10.75 -2.03 -27.95
N HIS A 4 -11.23 -1.35 -26.91
CA HIS A 4 -10.93 -1.74 -25.53
C HIS A 4 -12.08 -2.63 -25.02
N TYR A 5 -11.82 -3.92 -24.82
CA TYR A 5 -12.82 -4.94 -24.46
C TYR A 5 -13.17 -4.97 -22.95
N GLU A 6 -13.41 -3.80 -22.32
CA GLU A 6 -13.86 -3.82 -20.92
C GLU A 6 -15.36 -4.04 -20.83
N ALA A 7 -15.79 -4.97 -19.99
CA ALA A 7 -17.21 -5.21 -19.74
C ALA A 7 -17.87 -3.98 -19.07
N PRO A 8 -19.06 -3.55 -19.53
CA PRO A 8 -19.77 -2.37 -19.01
C PRO A 8 -20.28 -2.55 -17.58
N ILE A 9 -20.32 -3.78 -17.07
CA ILE A 9 -20.84 -4.11 -15.73
C ILE A 9 -19.93 -3.60 -14.59
N ARG A 10 -18.65 -3.32 -14.88
CA ARG A 10 -17.69 -2.94 -13.84
C ARG A 10 -17.89 -1.49 -13.41
N GLU A 11 -18.12 -1.24 -12.13
CA GLU A 11 -18.08 0.11 -11.54
C GLU A 11 -16.67 0.73 -11.66
N PRO A 12 -16.55 2.08 -11.67
CA PRO A 12 -15.25 2.76 -11.69
C PRO A 12 -14.50 2.61 -10.35
N LEU A 13 -13.18 2.44 -10.43
CA LEU A 13 -12.31 2.36 -9.26
C LEU A 13 -11.80 3.74 -8.80
N VAL A 14 -11.74 4.72 -9.70
CA VAL A 14 -11.34 6.11 -9.41
C VAL A 14 -12.49 7.03 -9.80
N THR A 15 -12.97 7.83 -8.85
CA THR A 15 -14.08 8.79 -9.03
C THR A 15 -13.58 10.22 -9.23
N GLY A 16 -14.47 11.13 -9.62
CA GLY A 16 -14.19 12.58 -9.63
C GLY A 16 -13.43 13.09 -10.87
N GLU A 17 -13.57 12.42 -12.02
CA GLU A 17 -13.00 12.81 -13.32
C GLU A 17 -11.51 13.23 -13.34
N LYS A 18 -10.71 12.64 -12.45
CA LYS A 18 -9.30 12.97 -12.21
C LYS A 18 -8.38 12.73 -13.42
N SER A 19 -7.36 13.57 -13.57
CA SER A 19 -6.23 13.40 -14.50
C SER A 19 -5.00 12.74 -13.84
N TYR A 20 -3.97 12.46 -14.64
CA TYR A 20 -2.66 12.01 -14.12
C TYR A 20 -2.01 13.03 -13.19
N HIS A 21 -2.22 14.32 -13.44
CA HIS A 21 -1.69 15.40 -12.61
C HIS A 21 -2.41 15.43 -11.26
N ASP A 22 -3.74 15.31 -11.28
CA ASP A 22 -4.56 15.33 -10.06
C ASP A 22 -4.14 14.21 -9.09
N ILE A 23 -3.89 12.99 -9.59
CA ILE A 23 -3.38 11.88 -8.76
C ILE A 23 -2.11 12.25 -8.02
N SER A 24 -1.15 12.87 -8.72
CA SER A 24 0.13 13.24 -8.08
C SER A 24 -0.01 14.40 -7.11
N VAL A 25 -0.95 15.34 -7.35
CA VAL A 25 -1.22 16.44 -6.43
C VAL A 25 -1.93 15.92 -5.18
N ASP A 26 -2.99 15.16 -5.34
CA ASP A 26 -3.82 14.67 -4.22
C ASP A 26 -3.02 13.75 -3.30
N VAL A 27 -2.23 12.81 -3.85
CA VAL A 27 -1.38 11.90 -3.05
C VAL A 27 -0.15 12.62 -2.48
N GLY A 28 0.39 13.61 -3.19
CA GLY A 28 1.56 14.37 -2.75
C GLY A 28 1.25 15.45 -1.71
N ALA A 29 0.02 15.97 -1.67
CA ALA A 29 -0.38 17.07 -0.80
C ALA A 29 -0.20 16.77 0.70
N PRO A 30 -0.60 15.59 1.22
CA PRO A 30 -0.29 15.23 2.59
C PRO A 30 1.21 15.23 2.86
N VAL A 31 2.04 14.68 1.98
CA VAL A 31 3.49 14.53 2.21
C VAL A 31 4.22 15.88 2.17
N LEU A 32 3.89 16.73 1.20
CA LEU A 32 4.58 18.01 0.99
C LEU A 32 4.02 19.14 1.86
N GLY A 33 2.79 19.00 2.36
CA GLY A 33 2.11 19.99 3.19
C GLY A 33 2.52 19.96 4.68
N LYS A 34 1.94 20.86 5.47
CA LYS A 34 2.05 20.86 6.94
C LYS A 34 1.01 19.91 7.55
N ALA A 35 1.34 19.29 8.69
CA ALA A 35 0.39 18.49 9.45
C ALA A 35 -0.71 19.39 10.05
N ASN A 36 -1.95 18.90 10.03
CA ASN A 36 -3.08 19.60 10.63
C ASN A 36 -3.11 19.39 12.16
N LYS A 37 -3.97 20.15 12.86
CA LYS A 37 -4.13 20.07 14.32
C LYS A 37 -4.56 18.66 14.78
N SER A 38 -5.45 18.02 14.04
CA SER A 38 -5.94 16.67 14.34
C SER A 38 -4.81 15.63 14.35
N TRP A 39 -3.87 15.72 13.40
CA TRP A 39 -2.72 14.83 13.37
C TRP A 39 -1.85 14.97 14.62
N TRP A 40 -1.57 16.21 15.06
CA TRP A 40 -0.80 16.45 16.29
C TRP A 40 -1.49 15.90 17.54
N ILE A 41 -2.81 16.05 17.66
CA ILE A 41 -3.59 15.50 18.78
C ILE A 41 -3.45 13.98 18.82
N VAL A 42 -3.71 13.29 17.71
CA VAL A 42 -3.65 11.82 17.65
C VAL A 42 -2.21 11.32 17.84
N PHE A 43 -1.23 12.01 17.25
CA PHE A 43 0.19 11.69 17.42
C PHE A 43 0.63 11.80 18.88
N SER A 44 0.25 12.87 19.59
CA SER A 44 0.56 13.04 21.01
C SER A 44 -0.08 11.96 21.88
N ILE A 45 -1.33 11.57 21.61
CA ILE A 45 -2.01 10.47 22.34
C ILE A 45 -1.27 9.15 22.12
N ALA A 46 -0.93 8.82 20.87
CA ALA A 46 -0.19 7.61 20.53
C ALA A 46 1.20 7.60 21.17
N LEU A 47 1.89 8.75 21.17
CA LEU A 47 3.20 8.91 21.78
C LEU A 47 3.17 8.72 23.30
N VAL A 48 2.17 9.28 23.99
CA VAL A 48 2.01 9.08 25.44
C VAL A 48 1.77 7.62 25.78
N ALA A 49 0.89 6.93 25.02
CA ALA A 49 0.66 5.50 25.20
C ALA A 49 1.93 4.68 24.97
N PHE A 50 2.70 5.01 23.92
CA PHE A 50 4.00 4.37 23.65
C PHE A 50 5.00 4.57 24.79
N LEU A 51 5.17 5.80 25.27
CA LEU A 51 6.12 6.11 26.34
C LEU A 51 5.75 5.42 27.65
N TRP A 52 4.45 5.34 27.97
CA TRP A 52 3.97 4.59 29.12
C TRP A 52 4.27 3.09 28.99
N GLY A 53 3.99 2.50 27.82
CA GLY A 53 4.33 1.10 27.54
C GLY A 53 5.83 0.83 27.60
N LEU A 54 6.67 1.73 27.08
CA LEU A 54 8.12 1.63 27.19
C LEU A 54 8.57 1.64 28.66
N GLY A 55 7.95 2.45 29.51
CA GLY A 55 8.15 2.41 30.96
C GLY A 55 7.81 1.05 31.57
N CYS A 56 6.67 0.46 31.19
CA CYS A 56 6.27 -0.88 31.63
C CYS A 56 7.26 -1.97 31.17
N ILE A 57 7.79 -1.88 29.95
CA ILE A 57 8.79 -2.81 29.42
C ILE A 57 10.09 -2.72 30.22
N ILE A 58 10.61 -1.50 30.41
CA ILE A 58 11.84 -1.27 31.18
C ILE A 58 11.69 -1.79 32.61
N TYR A 59 10.55 -1.49 33.25
CA TYR A 59 10.22 -2.00 34.57
C TYR A 59 10.28 -3.53 34.62
N THR A 60 9.54 -4.21 33.73
CA THR A 60 9.51 -5.68 33.65
C THR A 60 10.90 -6.29 33.46
N ILE A 61 11.71 -5.76 32.53
CA ILE A 61 13.07 -6.27 32.28
C ILE A 61 13.98 -6.06 33.49
N SER A 62 13.81 -4.95 34.22
CA SER A 62 14.63 -4.63 35.39
C SER A 62 14.27 -5.41 36.66
N THR A 63 13.00 -5.75 36.85
CA THR A 63 12.51 -6.42 38.07
C THR A 63 12.17 -7.90 37.89
N GLY A 64 12.04 -8.36 36.64
CA GLY A 64 11.74 -9.74 36.28
C GLY A 64 10.29 -9.97 35.83
N ILE A 65 10.08 -11.09 35.12
CA ILE A 65 8.79 -11.50 34.51
C ILE A 65 7.68 -11.73 35.53
N GLY A 66 8.00 -11.98 36.80
CA GLY A 66 7.01 -12.20 37.86
C GLY A 66 6.10 -11.01 38.17
N VAL A 67 6.37 -9.85 37.58
CA VAL A 67 5.47 -8.69 37.61
C VAL A 67 4.21 -8.90 36.75
N TRP A 68 4.30 -9.74 35.72
CA TRP A 68 3.15 -10.12 34.90
C TRP A 68 2.20 -11.04 35.67
N GLY A 69 0.96 -11.12 35.22
CA GLY A 69 -0.09 -11.95 35.83
C GLY A 69 0.07 -13.45 35.58
N LEU A 70 1.26 -13.89 35.14
CA LEU A 70 1.55 -15.27 34.80
C LEU A 70 1.56 -16.16 36.05
N ASN A 71 1.33 -17.45 35.82
CA ASN A 71 1.31 -18.47 36.86
C ASN A 71 2.27 -19.60 36.50
N LYS A 72 2.67 -20.41 37.48
CA LYS A 72 3.45 -21.64 37.24
C LYS A 72 2.73 -22.64 36.32
N THR A 73 1.40 -22.63 36.28
CA THR A 73 0.61 -23.45 35.34
C THR A 73 0.41 -22.72 34.01
N ILE A 74 -0.02 -21.46 34.05
CA ILE A 74 -0.29 -20.64 32.87
C ILE A 74 0.94 -19.76 32.62
N GLY A 75 1.94 -20.38 31.97
CA GLY A 75 3.22 -19.74 31.66
C GLY A 75 3.17 -18.76 30.49
N TRP A 76 2.11 -18.83 29.68
CA TRP A 76 1.82 -17.89 28.59
C TRP A 76 0.38 -17.42 28.68
N ALA A 77 0.18 -16.12 28.42
CA ALA A 77 -1.13 -15.51 28.38
C ALA A 77 -1.09 -14.28 27.45
N TRP A 78 -1.10 -13.06 28.00
CA TRP A 78 -1.19 -11.82 27.22
C TRP A 78 0.03 -11.59 26.33
N ASP A 79 1.21 -12.01 26.75
CA ASP A 79 2.45 -11.95 25.98
C ASP A 79 2.32 -12.63 24.61
N ILE A 80 2.11 -13.95 24.59
CA ILE A 80 2.02 -14.69 23.34
C ILE A 80 0.68 -14.44 22.63
N THR A 81 -0.40 -14.12 23.37
CA THR A 81 -1.68 -13.70 22.76
C THR A 81 -1.47 -12.48 21.86
N ASN A 82 -0.80 -11.44 22.39
CA ASN A 82 -0.55 -10.21 21.66
C ASN A 82 0.45 -10.42 20.53
N PHE A 83 1.47 -11.25 20.74
CA PHE A 83 2.40 -11.68 19.70
C PHE A 83 1.66 -12.25 18.47
N VAL A 84 0.89 -13.31 18.66
CA VAL A 84 0.17 -13.97 17.56
C VAL A 84 -0.86 -13.04 16.92
N TRP A 85 -1.50 -12.18 17.73
CA TRP A 85 -2.45 -11.18 17.23
C TRP A 85 -1.78 -10.14 16.31
N TRP A 86 -0.62 -9.60 16.71
CA TRP A 86 0.15 -8.65 15.89
C TRP A 86 0.70 -9.31 14.61
N VAL A 87 1.22 -10.54 14.70
CA VAL A 87 1.64 -11.30 13.50
C VAL A 87 0.44 -11.51 12.58
N GLY A 88 -0.71 -11.90 13.13
CA GLY A 88 -1.96 -12.09 12.40
C GLY A 88 -2.37 -10.84 11.62
N ILE A 89 -2.39 -9.68 12.28
CA ILE A 89 -2.66 -8.38 11.62
C ILE A 89 -1.68 -8.13 10.47
N GLY A 90 -0.40 -8.44 10.68
CA GLY A 90 0.65 -8.24 9.69
C GLY A 90 0.39 -8.93 8.34
N HIS A 91 -0.28 -10.10 8.33
CA HIS A 91 -0.42 -10.90 7.11
C HIS A 91 -1.31 -10.30 6.03
N ALA A 92 -2.33 -9.51 6.38
CA ALA A 92 -3.26 -8.99 5.39
C ALA A 92 -2.59 -8.04 4.40
N GLY A 93 -1.59 -7.26 4.81
CA GLY A 93 -0.91 -6.34 3.91
C GLY A 93 -0.16 -7.04 2.79
N THR A 94 0.63 -8.06 3.13
CA THR A 94 1.32 -8.91 2.16
C THR A 94 0.38 -9.74 1.30
N LEU A 95 -0.78 -10.15 1.81
CA LEU A 95 -1.79 -10.80 0.97
C LEU A 95 -2.36 -9.83 -0.05
N ILE A 96 -2.70 -8.60 0.37
CA ILE A 96 -3.20 -7.56 -0.53
C ILE A 96 -2.17 -7.19 -1.60
N SER A 97 -0.88 -7.13 -1.27
CA SER A 97 0.14 -6.73 -2.23
C SER A 97 0.66 -7.88 -3.10
N ALA A 98 0.72 -9.11 -2.60
CA ALA A 98 1.22 -10.27 -3.34
C ALA A 98 0.10 -11.13 -3.96
N VAL A 99 -0.81 -11.67 -3.16
CA VAL A 99 -1.84 -12.62 -3.64
C VAL A 99 -2.79 -11.95 -4.63
N LEU A 100 -3.26 -10.75 -4.33
CA LEU A 100 -4.12 -10.00 -5.26
C LEU A 100 -3.38 -9.57 -6.54
N LEU A 101 -2.05 -9.43 -6.48
CA LEU A 101 -1.23 -9.18 -7.67
C LEU A 101 -1.18 -10.42 -8.56
N LEU A 102 -0.99 -11.61 -7.97
CA LEU A 102 -1.04 -12.89 -8.70
C LEU A 102 -2.40 -13.11 -9.37
N PHE A 103 -3.50 -12.76 -8.69
CA PHE A 103 -4.86 -12.79 -9.27
C PHE A 103 -5.19 -11.58 -10.15
N ARG A 104 -4.22 -10.71 -10.44
CA ARG A 104 -4.34 -9.50 -11.29
C ARG A 104 -5.52 -8.61 -10.90
N GLN A 105 -5.81 -8.51 -9.59
CA GLN A 105 -6.91 -7.71 -9.08
C GLN A 105 -6.52 -6.22 -9.07
N LYS A 106 -7.19 -5.43 -9.91
CA LYS A 106 -6.90 -4.00 -10.11
C LYS A 106 -7.28 -3.11 -8.92
N TRP A 107 -8.21 -3.53 -8.07
CA TRP A 107 -8.66 -2.71 -6.92
C TRP A 107 -7.59 -2.61 -5.82
N ARG A 108 -6.61 -3.51 -5.77
CA ARG A 108 -5.54 -3.45 -4.76
C ARG A 108 -4.65 -2.20 -4.89
N MET A 109 -4.58 -1.59 -6.08
CA MET A 109 -3.65 -0.48 -6.39
C MET A 109 -3.86 0.78 -5.52
N ALA A 110 -5.06 0.96 -4.96
CA ALA A 110 -5.37 2.08 -4.07
C ALA A 110 -5.09 1.78 -2.59
N VAL A 111 -4.80 0.52 -2.25
CA VAL A 111 -4.71 0.03 -0.86
C VAL A 111 -3.33 -0.53 -0.53
N ASN A 112 -2.69 -1.20 -1.47
CA ASN A 112 -1.45 -1.97 -1.30
C ASN A 112 -0.40 -1.26 -0.43
N ARG A 113 -0.12 0.01 -0.72
CA ARG A 113 0.96 0.76 -0.08
C ARG A 113 0.72 0.99 1.41
N SER A 114 -0.50 1.37 1.77
CA SER A 114 -0.91 1.50 3.17
C SER A 114 -0.99 0.15 3.89
N ALA A 115 -1.36 -0.91 3.17
CA ALA A 115 -1.45 -2.26 3.72
C ALA A 115 -0.06 -2.86 4.00
N GLU A 116 0.91 -2.67 3.11
CA GLU A 116 2.31 -3.07 3.32
C GLU A 116 2.96 -2.34 4.50
N ALA A 117 2.69 -1.04 4.65
CA ALA A 117 3.15 -0.28 5.82
C ALA A 117 2.55 -0.84 7.13
N MET A 118 1.27 -1.20 7.12
CA MET A 118 0.62 -1.87 8.26
C MET A 118 1.33 -3.18 8.60
N THR A 119 1.69 -4.01 7.61
CA THR A 119 2.45 -5.25 7.83
C THR A 119 3.75 -4.97 8.56
N ILE A 120 4.58 -4.08 8.04
CA ILE A 120 5.91 -3.83 8.60
C ILE A 120 5.80 -3.34 10.05
N PHE A 121 4.90 -2.39 10.33
CA PHE A 121 4.76 -1.86 11.68
C PHE A 121 4.14 -2.86 12.65
N ALA A 122 3.21 -3.70 12.21
CA ALA A 122 2.64 -4.78 13.02
C ALA A 122 3.68 -5.87 13.34
N VAL A 123 4.51 -6.26 12.37
CA VAL A 123 5.58 -7.24 12.59
C VAL A 123 6.65 -6.70 13.53
N VAL A 124 6.96 -5.41 13.47
CA VAL A 124 7.83 -4.76 14.46
C VAL A 124 7.23 -4.85 15.86
N GLN A 125 5.92 -4.65 16.03
CA GLN A 125 5.26 -4.84 17.34
C GLN A 125 5.33 -6.29 17.79
N ALA A 126 5.04 -7.23 16.89
CA ALA A 126 5.11 -8.66 17.18
C ALA A 126 6.52 -9.06 17.66
N GLY A 127 7.57 -8.62 16.95
CA GLY A 127 8.96 -8.95 17.25
C GLY A 127 9.45 -8.46 18.62
N LEU A 128 8.72 -7.55 19.29
CA LEU A 128 9.04 -7.15 20.66
C LEU A 128 8.73 -8.26 21.68
N PHE A 129 7.64 -9.00 21.48
CA PHE A 129 7.16 -9.98 22.48
C PHE A 129 8.13 -11.17 22.67
N PRO A 130 8.69 -11.81 21.62
CA PRO A 130 9.68 -12.88 21.77
C PRO A 130 10.91 -12.49 22.60
N ILE A 131 11.23 -11.20 22.67
CA ILE A 131 12.34 -10.69 23.47
C ILE A 131 11.88 -10.31 24.88
N ILE A 132 10.77 -9.58 25.01
CA ILE A 132 10.33 -9.05 26.31
C ILE A 132 9.81 -10.16 27.22
N HIS A 133 9.23 -11.24 26.69
CA HIS A 133 8.75 -12.36 27.50
C HIS A 133 9.89 -13.27 28.00
N MET A 134 11.14 -13.04 27.60
CA MET A 134 12.27 -13.85 28.06
C MET A 134 12.61 -13.53 29.51
N GLY A 135 12.92 -14.57 30.31
CA GLY A 135 13.50 -14.34 31.64
C GLY A 135 14.90 -13.74 31.62
N ARG A 136 15.66 -13.91 30.53
CA ARG A 136 17.02 -13.37 30.34
C ARG A 136 17.21 -12.85 28.90
N PRO A 137 16.64 -11.69 28.56
CA PRO A 137 16.65 -11.17 27.19
C PRO A 137 18.05 -10.85 26.65
N TRP A 138 19.01 -10.52 27.51
CA TRP A 138 20.41 -10.25 27.10
C TRP A 138 21.15 -11.47 26.54
N LEU A 139 20.60 -12.68 26.67
CA LEU A 139 21.15 -13.92 26.08
C LEU A 139 20.41 -14.35 24.81
N ALA A 140 19.50 -13.52 24.27
CA ALA A 140 18.71 -13.86 23.08
C ALA A 140 19.56 -14.26 21.86
N TYR A 141 20.78 -13.75 21.74
CA TYR A 141 21.68 -14.09 20.63
C TYR A 141 22.07 -15.58 20.57
N TRP A 142 21.96 -16.35 21.67
CA TRP A 142 22.20 -17.80 21.66
C TRP A 142 21.20 -18.60 20.85
N VAL A 143 20.04 -18.01 20.52
CA VAL A 143 19.03 -18.65 19.66
C VAL A 143 19.52 -18.72 18.20
N LEU A 144 20.47 -17.86 17.82
CA LEU A 144 21.02 -17.88 16.47
C LEU A 144 22.12 -18.95 16.34
N PRO A 145 22.16 -19.72 15.24
CA PRO A 145 23.21 -20.70 14.99
C PRO A 145 24.50 -19.99 14.58
N ILE A 146 25.24 -19.47 15.57
CA ILE A 146 26.50 -18.75 15.37
C ILE A 146 27.67 -19.61 15.89
N PRO A 147 28.72 -19.84 15.08
CA PRO A 147 29.95 -20.47 15.56
C PRO A 147 30.49 -19.75 16.80
N ASN A 148 30.81 -20.50 17.85
CA ASN A 148 31.17 -19.94 19.15
C ASN A 148 32.30 -20.72 19.84
N GLN A 149 32.79 -20.13 20.93
CA GLN A 149 33.93 -20.62 21.72
C GLN A 149 33.57 -21.76 22.69
N PHE A 150 32.31 -22.20 22.75
CA PHE A 150 31.84 -23.23 23.68
C PHE A 150 31.99 -24.65 23.11
N GLY A 151 33.03 -24.89 22.31
CA GLY A 151 33.22 -26.17 21.62
C GLY A 151 32.17 -26.42 20.53
N SER A 152 31.83 -25.38 19.74
CA SER A 152 30.79 -25.45 18.70
C SER A 152 29.44 -25.90 19.23
N LEU A 153 28.96 -25.27 20.32
CA LEU A 153 27.61 -25.50 20.81
C LEU A 153 26.60 -24.92 19.81
N TRP A 154 25.58 -25.69 19.45
CA TRP A 154 24.52 -25.26 18.52
C TRP A 154 23.14 -25.37 19.15
N VAL A 155 22.16 -24.75 18.49
CA VAL A 155 20.73 -24.89 18.81
C VAL A 155 20.17 -26.18 18.20
N ASN A 156 19.05 -26.66 18.75
CA ASN A 156 18.27 -27.72 18.10
C ASN A 156 17.37 -27.10 17.03
N PHE A 157 17.10 -27.82 15.94
CA PHE A 157 16.21 -27.37 14.86
C PHE A 157 14.83 -28.04 14.89
N ASN A 158 14.44 -28.57 16.06
CA ASN A 158 13.16 -29.27 16.23
C ASN A 158 12.10 -28.40 16.92
N SER A 159 12.52 -27.33 17.61
CA SER A 159 11.62 -26.43 18.33
C SER A 159 10.91 -25.45 17.39
N PRO A 160 9.56 -25.42 17.39
CA PRO A 160 8.78 -24.42 16.66
C PRO A 160 9.15 -22.97 17.02
N LEU A 161 9.53 -22.71 18.27
CA LEU A 161 9.99 -21.38 18.69
C LEU A 161 11.26 -20.91 17.96
N LEU A 162 12.15 -21.84 17.57
CA LEU A 162 13.30 -21.46 16.73
C LEU A 162 12.85 -21.18 15.29
N TRP A 163 11.91 -21.97 14.78
CA TRP A 163 11.35 -21.74 13.44
C TRP A 163 10.68 -20.39 13.35
N ASP A 164 10.03 -19.93 14.42
CA ASP A 164 9.43 -18.61 14.51
C ASP A 164 10.47 -17.47 14.35
N VAL A 165 11.64 -17.59 14.97
CA VAL A 165 12.75 -16.63 14.77
C VAL A 165 13.13 -16.52 13.29
N PHE A 166 13.25 -17.64 12.58
CA PHE A 166 13.51 -17.63 11.13
C PHE A 166 12.32 -17.09 10.34
N ALA A 167 11.10 -17.49 10.69
CA ALA A 167 9.88 -17.09 10.00
C ALA A 167 9.68 -15.57 10.06
N ILE A 168 9.73 -14.98 11.25
CA ILE A 168 9.48 -13.54 11.45
C ILE A 168 10.62 -12.70 10.90
N SER A 169 11.89 -13.10 11.11
CA SER A 169 13.02 -12.33 10.58
C SER A 169 13.05 -12.32 9.05
N THR A 170 12.78 -13.46 8.41
CA THR A 170 12.67 -13.54 6.95
C THR A 170 11.43 -12.81 6.44
N TYR A 171 10.30 -12.93 7.13
CA TYR A 171 9.06 -12.23 6.78
C TYR A 171 9.22 -10.71 6.81
N LEU A 172 9.81 -10.16 7.88
CA LEU A 172 10.09 -8.73 8.00
C LEU A 172 11.05 -8.26 6.91
N SER A 173 12.14 -9.00 6.68
CA SER A 173 13.16 -8.67 5.68
C SER A 173 12.58 -8.64 4.26
N VAL A 174 11.88 -9.70 3.85
CA VAL A 174 11.25 -9.80 2.52
C VAL A 174 10.17 -8.73 2.35
N SER A 175 9.33 -8.50 3.37
CA SER A 175 8.28 -7.48 3.33
C SER A 175 8.86 -6.07 3.20
N LEU A 176 9.95 -5.77 3.91
CA LEU A 176 10.62 -4.48 3.84
C LEU A 176 11.23 -4.26 2.45
N VAL A 177 11.94 -5.24 1.89
CA VAL A 177 12.52 -5.14 0.55
C VAL A 177 11.43 -4.99 -0.51
N PHE A 178 10.37 -5.79 -0.43
CA PHE A 178 9.26 -5.74 -1.38
C PHE A 178 8.56 -4.37 -1.40
N TRP A 179 8.19 -3.88 -0.22
CA TRP A 179 7.59 -2.55 -0.05
C TRP A 179 8.53 -1.42 -0.49
N TRP A 180 9.81 -1.50 -0.12
CA TRP A 180 10.81 -0.48 -0.46
C TRP A 180 11.06 -0.41 -1.96
N THR A 181 11.16 -1.55 -2.64
CA THR A 181 11.26 -1.59 -4.10
C THR A 181 10.05 -0.90 -4.74
N GLY A 182 8.84 -1.20 -4.26
CA GLY A 182 7.61 -0.55 -4.75
C GLY A 182 7.60 0.97 -4.56
N LEU A 183 8.29 1.51 -3.55
CA LEU A 183 8.36 2.93 -3.24
C LEU A 183 9.29 3.75 -4.16
N LEU A 184 10.23 3.10 -4.86
CA LEU A 184 11.22 3.78 -5.71
C LEU A 184 10.61 4.78 -6.71
N PRO A 185 9.62 4.40 -7.55
CA PRO A 185 9.00 5.36 -8.47
C PRO A 185 8.22 6.46 -7.76
N ASP A 186 7.63 6.18 -6.60
CA ASP A 186 6.86 7.18 -5.85
C ASP A 186 7.75 8.22 -5.17
N PHE A 187 8.90 7.80 -4.63
CA PHE A 187 9.91 8.74 -4.14
C PHE A 187 10.48 9.61 -5.24
N ALA A 188 10.68 9.06 -6.45
CA ALA A 188 11.07 9.86 -7.61
C ALA A 188 10.02 10.94 -7.92
N MET A 189 8.73 10.61 -7.89
CA MET A 189 7.67 11.62 -8.11
C MET A 189 7.62 12.69 -7.02
N ILE A 190 7.94 12.35 -5.77
CA ILE A 190 7.99 13.31 -4.66
C ILE A 190 9.24 14.19 -4.74
N ARG A 191 10.42 13.63 -5.05
CA ARG A 191 11.68 14.39 -5.15
C ARG A 191 11.58 15.50 -6.21
N ASP A 192 10.89 15.22 -7.32
CA ASP A 192 10.76 16.13 -8.46
C ASP A 192 9.76 17.27 -8.15
N ARG A 193 8.91 17.10 -7.13
CA ARG A 193 7.96 18.11 -6.64
C ARG A 193 8.39 18.81 -5.34
N ALA A 194 9.41 18.30 -4.66
CA ALA A 194 9.87 18.84 -3.40
C ALA A 194 10.52 20.22 -3.59
N VAL A 195 9.90 21.26 -3.01
CA VAL A 195 10.38 22.65 -3.10
C VAL A 195 11.56 22.89 -2.15
N LYS A 196 11.55 22.27 -0.96
CA LYS A 196 12.58 22.50 0.06
C LYS A 196 13.85 21.70 -0.25
N PRO A 197 15.05 22.31 -0.18
CA PRO A 197 16.30 21.65 -0.58
C PRO A 197 16.63 20.43 0.28
N PHE A 198 16.33 20.48 1.59
CA PHE A 198 16.55 19.36 2.51
C PHE A 198 15.65 18.16 2.17
N GLN A 199 14.35 18.39 1.98
CA GLN A 199 13.40 17.34 1.60
C GLN A 199 13.77 16.73 0.24
N LYS A 200 14.12 17.58 -0.74
CA LYS A 200 14.59 17.14 -2.05
C LYS A 200 15.81 16.22 -1.92
N LYS A 201 16.82 16.61 -1.13
CA LYS A 201 18.02 15.78 -0.89
C LYS A 201 17.68 14.41 -0.30
N ILE A 202 16.76 14.34 0.66
CA ILE A 202 16.30 13.07 1.26
C ILE A 202 15.63 12.21 0.18
N TYR A 203 14.62 12.71 -0.53
CA TYR A 203 13.91 11.90 -1.53
C TYR A 203 14.79 11.54 -2.73
N THR A 204 15.78 12.36 -3.09
CA THR A 204 16.80 12.00 -4.08
C THR A 204 17.58 10.78 -3.63
N LEU A 205 18.02 10.73 -2.37
CA LEU A 205 18.71 9.57 -1.79
C LEU A 205 17.79 8.33 -1.75
N LEU A 206 16.56 8.48 -1.24
CA LEU A 206 15.62 7.36 -1.10
C LEU A 206 15.18 6.77 -2.45
N SER A 207 15.14 7.58 -3.50
CA SER A 207 14.72 7.14 -4.84
C SER A 207 15.78 6.36 -5.63
N PHE A 208 17.01 6.21 -5.11
CA PHE A 208 18.14 5.55 -5.80
C PHE A 208 18.36 6.02 -7.26
N GLY A 209 18.10 7.30 -7.54
CA GLY A 209 18.27 7.85 -8.89
C GLY A 209 17.28 7.29 -9.93
N TRP A 210 16.13 6.75 -9.51
CA TRP A 210 15.11 6.20 -10.40
C TRP A 210 14.69 7.20 -11.48
N SER A 211 15.04 6.94 -12.74
CA SER A 211 14.71 7.81 -13.90
C SER A 211 13.44 7.38 -14.64
N GLY A 212 12.92 6.18 -14.38
CA GLY A 212 11.69 5.67 -15.02
C GLY A 212 11.84 5.30 -16.50
N ARG A 213 13.00 4.79 -16.93
CA ARG A 213 13.21 4.35 -18.33
C ARG A 213 12.50 3.02 -18.60
N ALA A 214 12.25 2.71 -19.87
CA ALA A 214 11.59 1.46 -20.27
C ALA A 214 12.30 0.20 -19.71
N LYS A 215 13.64 0.16 -19.76
CA LYS A 215 14.44 -0.95 -19.20
C LYS A 215 14.27 -1.09 -17.68
N ASP A 216 14.12 0.03 -16.96
CA ASP A 216 13.95 0.02 -15.51
C ASP A 216 12.56 -0.53 -15.15
N TRP A 217 11.51 -0.10 -15.87
CA TRP A 217 10.13 -0.61 -15.70
C TRP A 217 9.99 -2.09 -16.03
N GLN A 218 10.58 -2.56 -17.14
CA GLN A 218 10.54 -3.97 -17.51
C GLN A 218 11.11 -4.86 -16.39
N ARG A 219 12.23 -4.46 -15.79
CA ARG A 219 12.86 -5.21 -14.68
C ARG A 219 12.06 -5.09 -13.39
N PHE A 220 11.51 -3.91 -13.12
CA PHE A 220 10.70 -3.67 -11.93
C PHE A 220 9.44 -4.54 -11.89
N GLU A 221 8.74 -4.68 -13.01
CA GLU A 221 7.57 -5.55 -13.11
C GLU A 221 7.93 -7.03 -12.87
N GLU A 222 9.02 -7.50 -13.47
CA GLU A 222 9.49 -8.88 -13.28
C GLU A 222 9.87 -9.15 -11.82
N VAL A 223 10.65 -8.27 -11.19
CA VAL A 223 11.04 -8.41 -9.77
C VAL A 223 9.81 -8.37 -8.87
N SER A 224 8.84 -7.50 -9.14
CA SER A 224 7.62 -7.41 -8.35
C SER A 224 6.78 -8.69 -8.44
N LEU A 225 6.71 -9.32 -9.62
CA LEU A 225 6.03 -10.59 -9.82
C LEU A 225 6.75 -11.74 -9.09
N VAL A 226 8.08 -11.81 -9.17
CA VAL A 226 8.89 -12.82 -8.48
C VAL A 226 8.73 -12.67 -6.97
N LEU A 227 8.84 -11.46 -6.43
CA LEU A 227 8.67 -11.21 -5.00
C LEU A 227 7.25 -11.51 -4.54
N ALA A 228 6.21 -11.21 -5.33
CA ALA A 228 4.83 -11.61 -5.01
C ALA A 228 4.67 -13.15 -5.00
N GLY A 229 5.32 -13.84 -5.94
CA GLY A 229 5.36 -15.30 -6.00
C GLY A 229 6.06 -15.93 -4.79
N LEU A 230 7.14 -15.32 -4.28
CA LEU A 230 7.87 -15.78 -3.10
C LEU A 230 7.18 -15.39 -1.78
N ALA A 231 6.59 -14.20 -1.71
CA ALA A 231 5.90 -13.70 -0.53
C ALA A 231 4.62 -14.50 -0.23
N THR A 232 3.94 -15.03 -1.25
CA THR A 232 2.69 -15.77 -1.05
C THR A 232 2.88 -17.06 -0.22
N PRO A 233 3.80 -17.99 -0.57
CA PRO A 233 4.15 -19.12 0.29
C PRO A 233 4.66 -18.69 1.65
N LEU A 234 5.46 -17.62 1.72
CA LEU A 234 6.00 -17.10 2.97
C LEU A 234 4.89 -16.67 3.95
N VAL A 235 3.87 -15.97 3.46
CA VAL A 235 2.71 -15.56 4.27
C VAL A 235 1.98 -16.78 4.85
N LEU A 236 1.78 -17.82 4.04
CA LEU A 236 1.13 -19.05 4.49
C LEU A 236 2.01 -19.82 5.48
N SER A 237 3.32 -19.91 5.24
CA SER A 237 4.24 -20.67 6.09
C SER A 237 4.51 -19.98 7.43
N VAL A 238 4.65 -18.66 7.48
CA VAL A 238 4.95 -17.92 8.72
C VAL A 238 3.85 -18.12 9.76
N HIS A 239 2.59 -17.92 9.37
CA HIS A 239 1.49 -18.10 10.32
C HIS A 239 1.20 -19.57 10.64
N THR A 240 1.55 -20.48 9.73
CA THR A 240 1.57 -21.93 9.99
C THR A 240 2.64 -22.29 11.04
N ILE A 241 3.83 -21.70 10.97
CA ILE A 241 4.90 -21.92 11.95
C ILE A 241 4.49 -21.42 13.33
N VAL A 242 3.93 -20.21 13.42
CA VAL A 242 3.36 -19.69 14.68
C VAL A 242 2.25 -20.61 15.21
N SER A 243 1.45 -21.18 14.32
CA SER A 243 0.43 -22.16 14.72
C SER A 243 1.02 -23.47 15.25
N PHE A 244 2.20 -23.89 14.76
CA PHE A 244 2.89 -25.09 15.24
C PHE A 244 3.39 -24.98 16.68
N ASP A 245 3.59 -23.77 17.23
CA ASP A 245 3.89 -23.57 18.65
C ASP A 245 2.80 -24.19 19.55
N PHE A 246 1.56 -24.22 19.07
CA PHE A 246 0.42 -24.83 19.76
C PHE A 246 0.13 -26.23 19.23
N ALA A 247 -0.03 -26.38 17.91
CA ALA A 247 -0.51 -27.60 17.26
C ALA A 247 0.36 -28.83 17.54
N THR A 248 1.67 -28.65 17.70
CA THR A 248 2.63 -29.73 17.97
C THR A 248 2.77 -30.08 19.45
N SER A 249 2.09 -29.34 20.33
CA SER A 249 2.03 -29.62 21.75
C SER A 249 1.16 -30.84 22.04
N VAL A 250 1.25 -31.34 23.28
CA VAL A 250 0.40 -32.43 23.80
C VAL A 250 -0.72 -31.90 24.69
N VAL A 251 -0.92 -30.58 24.77
CA VAL A 251 -2.00 -29.97 25.57
C VAL A 251 -3.35 -30.23 24.88
N PRO A 252 -4.37 -30.77 25.60
CA PRO A 252 -5.73 -30.88 25.06
C PRO A 252 -6.25 -29.51 24.60
N GLY A 253 -6.91 -29.44 23.44
CA GLY A 253 -7.30 -28.19 22.81
C GLY A 253 -6.23 -27.57 21.90
N TRP A 254 -4.93 -27.77 22.19
CA TRP A 254 -3.85 -27.33 21.30
C TRP A 254 -3.48 -28.37 20.26
N HIS A 255 -3.49 -29.65 20.63
CA HIS A 255 -3.09 -30.74 19.73
C HIS A 255 -4.14 -30.96 18.64
N SER A 256 -4.04 -30.20 17.56
CA SER A 256 -5.03 -30.18 16.48
C SER A 256 -4.35 -30.01 15.12
N THR A 257 -4.81 -30.77 14.12
CA THR A 257 -4.26 -30.72 12.75
C THR A 257 -4.90 -29.63 11.89
N ILE A 258 -6.03 -29.05 12.32
CA ILE A 258 -6.71 -27.97 11.59
C ILE A 258 -6.10 -26.59 11.89
N PHE A 259 -5.31 -26.50 12.95
CA PHE A 259 -4.73 -25.24 13.45
C PHE A 259 -3.95 -24.46 12.37
N PRO A 260 -3.03 -25.03 11.58
CA PRO A 260 -2.29 -24.26 10.59
C PRO A 260 -3.17 -23.50 9.57
N PRO A 261 -4.09 -24.14 8.80
CA PRO A 261 -4.96 -23.42 7.89
C PRO A 261 -5.98 -22.52 8.61
N TYR A 262 -6.46 -22.92 9.79
CA TYR A 262 -7.37 -22.12 10.61
C TYR A 262 -6.72 -20.80 11.05
N PHE A 263 -5.51 -20.86 11.59
CA PHE A 263 -4.77 -19.69 12.02
C PHE A 263 -4.52 -18.74 10.85
N VAL A 264 -4.12 -19.26 9.68
CA VAL A 264 -3.93 -18.47 8.46
C VAL A 264 -5.23 -17.76 8.06
N ALA A 265 -6.37 -18.46 8.07
CA ALA A 265 -7.67 -17.84 7.77
C ALA A 265 -8.02 -16.74 8.78
N GLY A 266 -7.75 -16.98 10.07
CA GLY A 266 -7.90 -16.01 11.15
C GLY A 266 -7.02 -14.76 10.96
N ALA A 267 -5.76 -14.93 10.56
CA ALA A 267 -4.85 -13.82 10.27
C ALA A 267 -5.35 -12.95 9.11
N ILE A 268 -5.88 -13.57 8.05
CA ILE A 268 -6.47 -12.81 6.94
C ILE A 268 -7.72 -12.07 7.43
N PHE A 269 -8.57 -12.74 8.20
CA PHE A 269 -9.79 -12.15 8.75
C PHE A 269 -9.52 -10.93 9.66
N SER A 270 -8.63 -11.05 10.65
CA SER A 270 -8.24 -9.93 11.53
C SER A 270 -7.47 -8.85 10.78
N GLY A 271 -6.53 -9.23 9.93
CA GLY A 271 -5.72 -8.27 9.20
C GLY A 271 -6.54 -7.42 8.22
N PHE A 272 -7.50 -8.00 7.48
CA PHE A 272 -8.38 -7.21 6.62
C PHE A 272 -9.27 -6.28 7.44
N ALA A 273 -9.75 -6.71 8.61
CA ALA A 273 -10.47 -5.84 9.52
C ALA A 273 -9.59 -4.66 9.99
N MET A 274 -8.33 -4.89 10.32
CA MET A 274 -7.39 -3.80 10.68
C MET A 274 -7.08 -2.86 9.50
N VAL A 275 -6.86 -3.40 8.30
CA VAL A 275 -6.69 -2.55 7.09
C VAL A 275 -7.92 -1.67 6.90
N GLN A 276 -9.11 -2.22 7.10
CA GLN A 276 -10.38 -1.51 6.93
C GLN A 276 -10.53 -0.36 7.92
N THR A 277 -10.20 -0.54 9.20
CA THR A 277 -10.26 0.53 10.20
C THR A 277 -9.32 1.68 9.83
N LEU A 278 -8.08 1.36 9.44
CA LEU A 278 -7.08 2.35 9.05
C LEU A 278 -7.46 3.10 7.78
N LEU A 279 -7.91 2.39 6.74
CA LEU A 279 -8.29 2.99 5.46
C LEU A 279 -9.50 3.91 5.59
N ILE A 280 -10.50 3.55 6.40
CA ILE A 280 -11.70 4.38 6.59
C ILE A 280 -11.33 5.72 7.24
N VAL A 281 -10.44 5.70 8.25
CA VAL A 281 -9.95 6.92 8.90
C VAL A 281 -9.06 7.70 7.94
N MET A 282 -8.10 7.05 7.30
CA MET A 282 -7.16 7.67 6.35
C MET A 282 -7.91 8.36 5.21
N ARG A 283 -8.89 7.69 4.61
CA ARG A 283 -9.78 8.22 3.56
C ARG A 283 -10.30 9.62 3.89
N LYS A 284 -10.75 9.84 5.14
CA LYS A 284 -11.30 11.12 5.60
C LYS A 284 -10.22 12.11 6.01
N VAL A 285 -9.16 11.67 6.68
CA VAL A 285 -8.12 12.57 7.19
C VAL A 285 -7.23 13.12 6.07
N SER A 286 -6.92 12.32 5.05
CA SER A 286 -6.08 12.73 3.91
C SER A 286 -6.87 13.15 2.67
N ASN A 287 -8.21 13.19 2.73
CA ASN A 287 -9.10 13.53 1.62
C ASN A 287 -8.91 12.64 0.37
N LEU A 288 -8.58 11.36 0.54
CA LEU A 288 -8.36 10.40 -0.56
C LEU A 288 -9.62 9.59 -0.91
N GLU A 289 -10.77 10.24 -0.77
CA GLU A 289 -12.10 9.66 -1.00
C GLU A 289 -12.34 9.20 -2.44
N ASP A 290 -11.70 9.85 -3.40
CA ASP A 290 -11.85 9.52 -4.82
C ASP A 290 -11.05 8.27 -5.25
N TYR A 291 -10.11 7.83 -4.42
CA TYR A 291 -9.25 6.68 -4.69
C TYR A 291 -9.69 5.46 -3.88
N ILE A 292 -9.99 5.64 -2.59
CA ILE A 292 -10.43 4.55 -1.70
C ILE A 292 -11.95 4.50 -1.73
N THR A 293 -12.55 4.15 -2.86
CA THR A 293 -14.01 4.20 -3.07
C THR A 293 -14.80 3.19 -2.19
N LEU A 294 -16.13 3.35 -2.13
CA LEU A 294 -17.03 2.36 -1.49
C LEU A 294 -16.85 0.93 -2.03
N LEU A 295 -16.43 0.81 -3.29
CA LEU A 295 -16.18 -0.48 -3.93
C LEU A 295 -15.01 -1.23 -3.27
N HIS A 296 -13.95 -0.52 -2.89
CA HIS A 296 -12.81 -1.09 -2.17
C HIS A 296 -13.26 -1.64 -0.81
N ILE A 297 -14.05 -0.84 -0.07
CA ILE A 297 -14.64 -1.21 1.23
C ILE A 297 -15.53 -2.46 1.09
N GLU A 298 -16.37 -2.53 0.06
CA GLU A 298 -17.21 -3.70 -0.19
C GLU A 298 -16.38 -4.95 -0.55
N TYR A 299 -15.34 -4.82 -1.37
CA TYR A 299 -14.47 -5.96 -1.72
C TYR A 299 -13.71 -6.49 -0.51
N MET A 300 -13.17 -5.62 0.34
CA MET A 300 -12.56 -6.05 1.59
C MET A 300 -13.57 -6.76 2.50
N ASN A 301 -14.79 -6.23 2.63
CA ASN A 301 -15.86 -6.90 3.38
C ASN A 301 -16.20 -8.29 2.82
N LYS A 302 -16.18 -8.49 1.50
CA LYS A 302 -16.40 -9.82 0.90
C LYS A 302 -15.30 -10.81 1.27
N VAL A 303 -14.04 -10.35 1.32
CA VAL A 303 -12.93 -11.20 1.79
C VAL A 303 -13.10 -11.53 3.27
N ILE A 304 -13.49 -10.56 4.11
CA ILE A 304 -13.79 -10.77 5.53
C ILE A 304 -14.90 -11.80 5.73
N ILE A 305 -15.98 -11.74 4.94
CA ILE A 305 -17.07 -12.74 5.01
C ILE A 305 -16.55 -14.14 4.66
N LEU A 306 -15.75 -14.24 3.59
CA LEU A 306 -15.20 -15.51 3.14
C LEU A 306 -14.32 -16.14 4.22
N THR A 307 -13.35 -15.40 4.76
CA THR A 307 -12.42 -15.93 5.76
C THR A 307 -13.07 -16.11 7.12
N GLY A 308 -13.99 -15.23 7.53
CA GLY A 308 -14.83 -15.42 8.70
C GLY A 308 -15.67 -16.69 8.60
N GLY A 309 -16.19 -17.01 7.41
CA GLY A 309 -16.88 -18.28 7.14
C GLY A 309 -15.97 -19.50 7.30
N ILE A 310 -14.72 -19.45 6.79
CA ILE A 310 -13.72 -20.52 6.97
C ILE A 310 -13.40 -20.73 8.45
N VAL A 311 -13.16 -19.64 9.20
CA VAL A 311 -12.92 -19.66 10.65
C VAL A 311 -14.11 -20.27 11.40
N SER A 312 -15.33 -19.89 11.02
CA SER A 312 -16.55 -20.42 11.63
C SER A 312 -16.72 -21.93 11.40
N ILE A 313 -16.37 -22.42 10.21
CA ILE A 313 -16.36 -23.86 9.90
C ILE A 313 -15.32 -24.57 10.77
N ALA A 314 -14.14 -23.96 10.97
CA ALA A 314 -13.13 -24.51 11.88
C ALA A 314 -13.67 -24.62 13.31
N TYR A 315 -14.33 -23.59 13.84
CA TYR A 315 -14.94 -23.64 15.18
C TYR A 315 -15.95 -24.78 15.32
N ILE A 316 -16.85 -24.93 14.34
CA ILE A 316 -17.84 -26.01 14.33
C ILE A 316 -17.15 -27.37 14.27
N THR A 317 -16.08 -27.48 13.47
CA THR A 317 -15.30 -28.71 13.32
C THR A 317 -14.62 -29.08 14.63
N GLU A 318 -13.97 -28.14 15.32
CA GLU A 318 -13.30 -28.42 16.60
C GLU A 318 -14.30 -28.77 17.69
N TYR A 319 -15.41 -28.04 17.79
CA TYR A 319 -16.50 -28.40 18.70
C TYR A 319 -17.04 -29.81 18.42
N PHE A 320 -17.26 -30.15 17.14
CA PHE A 320 -17.73 -31.46 16.73
C PHE A 320 -16.73 -32.58 17.02
N ILE A 321 -15.44 -32.37 16.71
CA ILE A 321 -14.39 -33.36 16.95
C ILE A 321 -14.14 -33.55 18.44
N GLY A 322 -14.23 -32.49 19.26
CA GLY A 322 -14.17 -32.60 20.71
C GLY A 322 -15.27 -33.51 21.27
N TRP A 323 -16.51 -33.36 20.76
CA TRP A 323 -17.61 -34.27 21.09
C TRP A 323 -17.41 -35.69 20.53
N TYR A 324 -17.00 -35.81 19.26
CA TYR A 324 -16.84 -37.09 18.56
C TYR A 324 -15.68 -37.95 19.12
N SER A 325 -14.63 -37.30 19.63
CA SER A 325 -13.46 -37.97 20.23
C SER A 325 -13.81 -38.83 21.43
N GLY A 326 -14.85 -38.46 22.20
CA GLY A 326 -15.21 -39.13 23.46
C GLY A 326 -14.19 -38.94 24.60
N SER A 327 -13.15 -38.13 24.39
CA SER A 327 -12.17 -37.79 25.42
C SER A 327 -12.77 -36.84 26.45
N SER A 328 -12.72 -37.21 27.73
CA SER A 328 -13.23 -36.35 28.82
C SER A 328 -12.47 -35.03 28.97
N TYR A 329 -11.24 -34.95 28.45
CA TYR A 329 -10.41 -33.74 28.51
C TYR A 329 -10.86 -32.68 27.50
N GLU A 330 -11.44 -33.07 26.36
CA GLU A 330 -11.98 -32.15 25.34
C GLU A 330 -13.20 -31.37 25.87
N ASN A 331 -13.85 -31.84 26.94
CA ASN A 331 -14.96 -31.13 27.56
C ASN A 331 -14.56 -29.82 28.27
N TYR A 332 -13.26 -29.55 28.42
CA TYR A 332 -12.73 -28.35 29.09
C TYR A 332 -11.87 -27.47 28.17
N THR A 333 -11.77 -27.78 26.89
CA THR A 333 -11.02 -26.97 25.91
C THR A 333 -11.79 -25.72 25.51
N TYR A 334 -11.14 -24.80 24.81
CA TYR A 334 -11.68 -23.48 24.51
C TYR A 334 -12.98 -23.50 23.70
N LEU A 335 -13.19 -24.51 22.84
CA LEU A 335 -14.45 -24.75 22.11
C LEU A 335 -15.20 -25.95 22.69
N SER A 336 -15.57 -25.85 23.97
CA SER A 336 -16.30 -26.90 24.68
C SER A 336 -17.44 -26.33 25.54
N TYR A 337 -18.32 -27.22 25.99
CA TYR A 337 -19.32 -26.87 27.00
C TYR A 337 -18.68 -26.32 28.29
N GLY A 338 -17.53 -26.88 28.72
CA GLY A 338 -16.82 -26.44 29.92
C GLY A 338 -16.23 -25.04 29.81
N ALA A 339 -15.88 -24.58 28.60
CA ALA A 339 -15.52 -23.18 28.36
C ALA A 339 -16.76 -22.28 28.38
N ALA A 340 -17.86 -22.72 27.77
CA ALA A 340 -19.10 -21.96 27.68
C ALA A 340 -19.79 -21.70 29.04
N THR A 341 -19.64 -22.60 30.01
CA THR A 341 -20.19 -22.45 31.38
C THR A 341 -19.13 -22.26 32.46
N GLY A 342 -17.86 -22.29 32.09
CA GLY A 342 -16.72 -22.21 33.00
C GLY A 342 -16.42 -20.78 33.47
N PRO A 343 -15.33 -20.58 34.21
CA PRO A 343 -14.97 -19.26 34.75
C PRO A 343 -14.55 -18.25 33.65
N TYR A 344 -14.25 -18.74 32.44
CA TYR A 344 -13.95 -17.94 31.24
C TYR A 344 -15.11 -17.88 30.24
N TRP A 345 -16.36 -18.16 30.66
CA TRP A 345 -17.54 -18.12 29.78
C TRP A 345 -17.65 -16.81 28.99
N TRP A 346 -17.34 -15.68 29.63
CA TRP A 346 -17.39 -14.36 29.02
C TRP A 346 -16.44 -14.23 27.83
N ALA A 347 -15.25 -14.85 27.87
CA ALA A 347 -14.29 -14.84 26.78
C ALA A 347 -14.74 -15.76 25.63
N PHE A 348 -15.34 -16.92 25.96
CA PHE A 348 -15.96 -17.82 24.98
C PHE A 348 -17.08 -17.12 24.20
N TRP A 349 -18.03 -16.49 24.90
CA TRP A 349 -19.15 -15.81 24.24
C TRP A 349 -18.73 -14.53 23.52
N ALA A 350 -17.68 -13.85 23.98
CA ALA A 350 -17.07 -12.75 23.24
C ALA A 350 -16.50 -13.22 21.90
N LEU A 351 -15.77 -14.34 21.88
CA LEU A 351 -15.27 -14.97 20.66
C LEU A 351 -16.40 -15.29 19.67
N ILE A 352 -17.41 -16.05 20.10
CA ILE A 352 -18.52 -16.46 19.22
C ILE A 352 -19.30 -15.25 18.72
N THR A 353 -19.60 -14.28 19.59
CA THR A 353 -20.39 -13.11 19.18
C THR A 353 -19.62 -12.25 18.18
N CYS A 354 -18.34 -11.98 18.44
CA CYS A 354 -17.53 -11.07 17.62
C CYS A 354 -17.07 -11.68 16.30
N ASN A 355 -16.71 -12.97 16.28
CA ASN A 355 -16.14 -13.63 15.10
C ASN A 355 -17.17 -14.40 14.27
N PHE A 356 -18.28 -14.83 14.87
CA PHE A 356 -19.33 -15.55 14.14
C PHE A 356 -20.57 -14.68 13.91
N ILE A 357 -21.17 -14.13 14.96
CA ILE A 357 -22.49 -13.46 14.83
C ILE A 357 -22.39 -12.11 14.11
N VAL A 358 -21.47 -11.24 14.54
CA VAL A 358 -21.36 -9.88 14.00
C VAL A 358 -20.96 -9.86 12.51
N PRO A 359 -20.01 -10.68 12.02
CA PRO A 359 -19.64 -10.70 10.60
C PRO A 359 -20.76 -11.19 9.67
N LEU A 360 -21.71 -12.01 10.16
CA LEU A 360 -22.87 -12.44 9.37
C LEU A 360 -23.70 -11.25 8.88
N THR A 361 -23.68 -10.15 9.62
CA THR A 361 -24.37 -8.92 9.23
C THR A 361 -23.86 -8.32 7.91
N LEU A 362 -22.63 -8.62 7.50
CA LEU A 362 -22.03 -8.17 6.24
C LEU A 362 -22.59 -8.92 5.00
N TRP A 363 -23.34 -10.00 5.17
CA TRP A 363 -24.08 -10.62 4.06
C TRP A 363 -25.12 -9.67 3.46
N VAL A 364 -25.73 -8.82 4.29
CA VAL A 364 -26.71 -7.82 3.87
C VAL A 364 -26.02 -6.68 3.14
N LYS A 365 -26.25 -6.57 1.82
CA LYS A 365 -25.61 -5.56 0.94
C LYS A 365 -25.75 -4.12 1.46
N LYS A 366 -26.90 -3.77 2.04
CA LYS A 366 -27.16 -2.44 2.62
C LYS A 366 -26.17 -2.09 3.74
N TRP A 367 -25.84 -3.05 4.59
CA TRP A 367 -24.94 -2.85 5.72
C TRP A 367 -23.48 -2.97 5.29
N ARG A 368 -23.18 -3.89 4.37
CA ARG A 368 -21.85 -4.04 3.77
C ARG A 368 -21.35 -2.79 3.03
N ARG A 369 -22.25 -1.99 2.45
CA ARG A 369 -21.93 -0.73 1.77
C ARG A 369 -22.07 0.51 2.68
N ASN A 370 -22.30 0.31 3.98
CA ASN A 370 -22.31 1.40 4.96
C ASN A 370 -20.94 1.51 5.64
N ILE A 371 -20.26 2.65 5.43
CA ILE A 371 -18.92 2.92 5.96
C ILE A 371 -18.89 2.84 7.49
N MET A 372 -19.87 3.44 8.18
CA MET A 372 -19.89 3.48 9.64
C MET A 372 -20.11 2.09 10.24
N TRP A 373 -21.07 1.33 9.70
CA TRP A 373 -21.32 -0.04 10.15
C TRP A 373 -20.08 -0.92 9.95
N THR A 374 -19.46 -0.81 8.77
CA THR A 374 -18.26 -1.56 8.44
C THR A 374 -17.08 -1.22 9.37
N PHE A 375 -16.93 0.05 9.74
CA PHE A 375 -15.91 0.47 10.71
C PHE A 375 -16.12 -0.17 12.09
N VAL A 376 -17.36 -0.17 12.57
CA VAL A 376 -17.71 -0.82 13.85
C VAL A 376 -17.47 -2.33 13.79
N VAL A 377 -17.93 -3.00 12.74
CA VAL A 377 -17.70 -4.45 12.54
C VAL A 377 -16.21 -4.78 12.52
N ALA A 378 -15.39 -3.98 11.83
CA ALA A 378 -13.96 -4.20 11.75
C ALA A 378 -13.25 -4.06 13.12
N LEU A 379 -13.69 -3.12 13.97
CA LEU A 379 -13.20 -3.02 15.35
C LEU A 379 -13.59 -4.24 16.19
N VAL A 380 -14.86 -4.66 16.09
CA VAL A 380 -15.37 -5.83 16.81
C VAL A 380 -14.64 -7.11 16.42
N ILE A 381 -14.36 -7.31 15.13
CA ILE A 381 -13.58 -8.44 14.63
C ILE A 381 -12.18 -8.46 15.26
N ASN A 382 -11.49 -7.32 15.32
CA ASN A 382 -10.15 -7.27 15.91
C ASN A 382 -10.15 -7.63 17.40
N ILE A 383 -11.19 -7.22 18.13
CA ILE A 383 -11.41 -7.61 19.54
C ILE A 383 -11.71 -9.11 19.65
N GLY A 384 -12.60 -9.63 18.81
CA GLY A 384 -12.95 -11.05 18.78
C GLY A 384 -11.77 -11.96 18.45
N MET A 385 -10.93 -11.56 17.50
CA MET A 385 -9.70 -12.28 17.14
C MET A 385 -8.62 -12.20 18.22
N TRP A 386 -8.60 -11.17 19.04
CA TRP A 386 -7.78 -11.15 20.25
C TRP A 386 -8.30 -12.19 21.26
N PHE A 387 -9.61 -12.22 21.48
CA PHE A 387 -10.25 -13.23 22.33
C PHE A 387 -10.07 -14.66 21.82
N GLU A 388 -10.02 -14.86 20.51
CA GLU A 388 -9.71 -16.17 19.93
C GLU A 388 -8.37 -16.69 20.43
N ARG A 389 -7.31 -15.88 20.30
CA ARG A 389 -5.96 -16.27 20.76
C ARG A 389 -5.92 -16.43 22.27
N PHE A 390 -6.53 -15.50 23.01
CA PHE A 390 -6.63 -15.61 24.47
C PHE A 390 -7.34 -16.89 24.92
N ASN A 391 -8.43 -17.27 24.25
CA ASN A 391 -9.18 -18.47 24.57
C ASN A 391 -8.35 -19.73 24.31
N ILE A 392 -7.74 -19.85 23.12
CA ILE A 392 -6.85 -20.97 22.79
C ILE A 392 -5.75 -21.08 23.85
N ILE A 393 -5.11 -19.97 24.22
CA ILE A 393 -3.95 -20.04 25.12
C ILE A 393 -4.38 -20.25 26.58
N VAL A 394 -5.19 -19.35 27.14
CA VAL A 394 -5.44 -19.28 28.58
C VAL A 394 -6.47 -20.32 29.02
N VAL A 395 -7.53 -20.55 28.23
CA VAL A 395 -8.58 -21.50 28.64
C VAL A 395 -8.02 -22.92 28.63
N ASP A 396 -7.30 -23.31 27.58
CA ASP A 396 -6.72 -24.65 27.48
C ASP A 396 -5.61 -24.91 28.52
N LEU A 397 -4.82 -23.88 28.89
CA LEU A 397 -3.82 -24.01 29.96
C LEU A 397 -4.42 -23.96 31.38
N SER A 398 -5.58 -23.31 31.56
CA SER A 398 -6.21 -23.17 32.89
C SER A 398 -6.65 -24.51 33.48
N LYS A 399 -7.07 -25.44 32.61
CA LYS A 399 -7.56 -26.78 32.98
C LYS A 399 -6.86 -27.87 32.18
N GLY A 400 -5.65 -28.22 32.62
CA GLY A 400 -4.91 -29.36 32.09
C GLY A 400 -5.47 -30.73 32.52
N ARG A 401 -4.70 -31.79 32.22
CA ARG A 401 -5.08 -33.19 32.51
C ARG A 401 -5.27 -33.49 34.01
N THR A 402 -4.54 -32.81 34.88
CA THR A 402 -4.55 -33.05 36.33
C THR A 402 -5.33 -31.96 37.06
N PRO A 403 -6.41 -32.29 37.79
CA PRO A 403 -7.21 -31.29 38.52
C PRO A 403 -6.41 -30.49 39.56
N SER A 404 -5.35 -31.05 40.13
CA SER A 404 -4.48 -30.35 41.09
C SER A 404 -3.70 -29.17 40.47
N GLY A 405 -3.54 -29.14 39.15
CA GLY A 405 -2.87 -28.06 38.43
C GLY A 405 -3.81 -26.93 38.00
N TRP A 406 -5.13 -27.10 38.16
CA TRP A 406 -6.12 -26.13 37.68
C TRP A 406 -5.99 -24.79 38.40
N THR A 407 -5.97 -23.71 37.64
CA THR A 407 -5.81 -22.36 38.18
C THR A 407 -6.45 -21.33 37.26
N MET A 408 -6.54 -20.11 37.76
CA MET A 408 -7.00 -18.94 37.00
C MET A 408 -5.82 -18.03 36.66
N PHE A 409 -5.96 -17.34 35.54
CA PHE A 409 -5.15 -16.21 35.10
C PHE A 409 -5.94 -14.91 35.23
N SER A 410 -5.28 -13.88 35.78
CA SER A 410 -5.75 -12.49 35.79
C SER A 410 -4.58 -11.60 35.38
N PRO A 411 -4.73 -10.75 34.35
CA PRO A 411 -3.65 -9.86 33.94
C PRO A 411 -3.39 -8.80 35.02
N THR A 412 -2.14 -8.34 35.11
CA THR A 412 -1.76 -7.16 35.88
C THR A 412 -1.85 -5.89 35.02
N PHE A 413 -1.66 -4.74 35.65
CA PHE A 413 -1.59 -3.47 34.92
C PHE A 413 -0.41 -3.42 33.94
N VAL A 414 0.67 -4.19 34.18
CA VAL A 414 1.85 -4.21 33.32
C VAL A 414 1.59 -4.99 32.03
N ASP A 415 0.87 -6.11 32.11
CA ASP A 415 0.40 -6.86 30.93
C ASP A 415 -0.40 -5.96 29.98
N ILE A 416 -1.35 -5.21 30.57
CA ILE A 416 -2.19 -4.25 29.84
C ILE A 416 -1.36 -3.07 29.33
N GLY A 417 -0.43 -2.56 30.14
CA GLY A 417 0.41 -1.41 29.81
C GLY A 417 1.35 -1.66 28.64
N ILE A 418 1.97 -2.84 28.57
CA ILE A 418 2.79 -3.24 27.43
C ILE A 418 1.93 -3.35 26.17
N PHE A 419 0.75 -3.96 26.25
CA PHE A 419 -0.15 -4.08 25.09
C PHE A 419 -0.59 -2.71 24.57
N MET A 420 -1.09 -1.83 25.43
CA MET A 420 -1.44 -0.45 25.08
C MET A 420 -0.24 0.32 24.53
N GLY A 421 0.96 0.05 25.05
CA GLY A 421 2.24 0.54 24.54
C GLY A 421 2.49 0.18 23.07
N THR A 422 2.30 -1.10 22.71
CA THR A 422 2.49 -1.57 21.33
C THR A 422 1.46 -0.96 20.37
N ILE A 423 0.22 -0.75 20.82
CA ILE A 423 -0.79 -0.03 20.04
C ILE A 423 -0.35 1.43 19.83
N GLY A 424 0.12 2.09 20.89
CA GLY A 424 0.69 3.44 20.80
C GLY A 424 1.85 3.52 19.81
N PHE A 425 2.80 2.58 19.90
CA PHE A 425 3.97 2.56 19.02
C PHE A 425 3.59 2.30 17.56
N PHE A 426 2.66 1.37 17.31
CA PHE A 426 2.10 1.12 15.99
C PHE A 426 1.53 2.41 15.37
N PHE A 427 0.71 3.15 16.10
CA PHE A 427 0.14 4.40 15.60
C PHE A 427 1.17 5.51 15.44
N VAL A 428 2.18 5.60 16.32
CA VAL A 428 3.31 6.53 16.13
C VAL A 428 3.99 6.29 14.79
N LEU A 429 4.36 5.03 14.49
CA LEU A 429 5.01 4.67 13.24
C LEU A 429 4.09 4.91 12.02
N PHE A 430 2.84 4.47 12.09
CA PHE A 430 1.88 4.62 11.00
C PHE A 430 1.53 6.08 10.70
N LEU A 431 1.38 6.93 11.72
CA LEU A 431 1.11 8.35 11.55
C LEU A 431 2.30 9.13 11.02
N LEU A 432 3.53 8.77 11.41
CA LEU A 432 4.74 9.31 10.80
C LEU A 432 4.84 8.91 9.33
N TYR A 433 4.61 7.63 9.03
CA TYR A 433 4.55 7.11 7.68
C TYR A 433 3.53 7.87 6.80
N ALA A 434 2.30 8.04 7.25
CA ALA A 434 1.24 8.72 6.51
C ALA A 434 1.56 10.19 6.15
N ARG A 435 2.57 10.79 6.82
CA ARG A 435 3.03 12.16 6.59
C ARG A 435 4.32 12.26 5.79
N THR A 436 5.11 11.19 5.74
CA THR A 436 6.45 11.20 5.14
C THR A 436 6.56 10.34 3.89
N PHE A 437 5.65 9.40 3.71
CA PHE A 437 5.59 8.49 2.57
C PHE A 437 4.27 8.67 1.80
N PRO A 438 4.26 8.35 0.51
CA PRO A 438 3.03 8.30 -0.27
C PRO A 438 2.19 7.11 0.18
N VAL A 439 0.98 7.38 0.69
CA VAL A 439 0.05 6.37 1.21
C VAL A 439 -0.64 5.55 0.12
N ILE A 440 -0.62 6.03 -1.13
CA ILE A 440 -1.12 5.35 -2.32
C ILE A 440 0.02 5.23 -3.33
N ALA A 441 0.15 4.07 -3.99
CA ALA A 441 1.13 3.84 -5.05
C ALA A 441 0.73 4.63 -6.32
N GLN A 442 1.36 5.79 -6.56
CA GLN A 442 1.00 6.66 -7.68
C GLN A 442 1.31 5.98 -9.01
N ALA A 443 2.45 5.28 -9.08
CA ALA A 443 2.87 4.55 -10.28
C ALA A 443 1.78 3.60 -10.77
N GLU A 444 1.23 2.82 -9.84
CA GLU A 444 0.23 1.80 -10.13
C GLU A 444 -1.16 2.39 -10.43
N VAL A 445 -1.63 3.34 -9.61
CA VAL A 445 -2.95 3.96 -9.82
C VAL A 445 -3.04 4.65 -11.18
N LYS A 446 -1.95 5.26 -11.64
CA LYS A 446 -1.89 5.88 -12.97
C LYS A 446 -2.10 4.85 -14.10
N THR A 447 -1.64 3.61 -13.96
CA THR A 447 -1.85 2.56 -14.99
C THR A 447 -3.33 2.19 -15.15
N ILE A 448 -4.11 2.25 -14.07
CA ILE A 448 -5.53 1.85 -14.11
C ILE A 448 -6.46 3.00 -14.47
N LEU A 449 -6.03 4.27 -14.41
CA LEU A 449 -6.87 5.45 -14.63
C LEU A 449 -7.62 5.41 -15.97
N LYS A 450 -6.93 5.13 -17.08
CA LYS A 450 -7.55 5.04 -18.41
C LYS A 450 -8.54 3.87 -18.53
N SER A 451 -8.28 2.78 -17.79
CA SER A 451 -9.12 1.59 -17.82
C SER A 451 -10.30 1.65 -16.84
N SER A 452 -10.18 2.28 -15.66
CA SER A 452 -11.20 2.17 -14.60
C SER A 452 -11.60 3.51 -13.98
N GLY A 453 -11.12 4.63 -14.53
CA GLY A 453 -11.54 5.96 -14.11
C GLY A 453 -12.94 6.30 -14.63
N GLU A 454 -13.73 6.97 -13.79
CA GLU A 454 -15.10 7.39 -14.09
C GLU A 454 -15.20 8.19 -15.41
N ARG A 455 -14.29 9.15 -15.62
CA ARG A 455 -14.21 9.95 -16.87
C ARG A 455 -14.06 9.06 -18.11
N TYR A 456 -13.13 8.11 -18.08
CA TYR A 456 -12.83 7.24 -19.22
C TYR A 456 -13.92 6.20 -19.46
N LYS A 457 -14.66 5.79 -18.42
CA LYS A 457 -15.86 4.96 -18.59
C LYS A 457 -16.99 5.73 -19.25
N ARG A 458 -17.31 6.93 -18.76
CA ARG A 458 -18.32 7.81 -19.37
C ARG A 458 -18.01 8.13 -20.84
N LEU A 459 -16.76 8.46 -21.15
CA LEU A 459 -16.35 8.73 -22.54
C LEU A 459 -16.53 7.50 -23.44
N ARG A 460 -16.23 6.30 -22.95
CA ARG A 460 -16.42 5.05 -23.69
C ARG A 460 -17.89 4.69 -23.87
N GLU A 461 -18.71 4.85 -22.83
CA GLU A 461 -20.16 4.65 -22.90
C GLU A 461 -20.82 5.64 -23.87
N ALA A 462 -20.30 6.87 -23.94
CA ALA A 462 -20.72 7.89 -24.90
C ALA A 462 -20.15 7.69 -26.32
N GLY A 463 -19.36 6.63 -26.58
CA GLY A 463 -18.77 6.35 -27.90
C GLY A 463 -17.69 7.35 -28.34
N LYS A 464 -17.18 8.20 -27.44
CA LYS A 464 -16.18 9.24 -27.76
C LYS A 464 -14.77 8.65 -27.85
N SER A 465 -13.94 9.22 -28.73
CA SER A 465 -12.52 8.82 -28.84
C SER A 465 -11.76 9.12 -27.56
N LEU A 466 -10.84 8.23 -27.19
CA LEU A 466 -9.92 8.39 -26.07
C LEU A 466 -8.60 9.06 -26.47
N GLU A 467 -8.36 9.31 -27.76
CA GLU A 467 -7.16 9.99 -28.25
C GLU A 467 -7.09 11.42 -27.70
N GLY A 468 -5.91 11.83 -27.23
CA GLY A 468 -5.70 13.15 -26.62
C GLY A 468 -6.42 13.37 -25.28
N THR A 469 -7.21 12.45 -24.76
CA THR A 469 -7.95 12.67 -23.49
C THR A 469 -7.07 12.58 -22.23
N ALA A 470 -5.87 12.02 -22.37
CA ALA A 470 -4.85 11.90 -21.33
C ALA A 470 -4.04 13.20 -21.11
N THR A 471 -4.04 14.14 -22.07
CA THR A 471 -3.33 15.41 -21.93
C THR A 471 -4.13 16.36 -21.04
N ASP A 472 -3.50 16.82 -19.97
CA ASP A 472 -4.08 17.79 -19.05
C ASP A 472 -3.62 19.18 -19.46
N LYS A 473 -4.52 20.10 -19.81
CA LYS A 473 -4.17 21.46 -20.24
C LYS A 473 -3.24 22.19 -19.25
N ARG A 474 -3.29 21.86 -17.95
CA ARG A 474 -2.43 22.43 -16.91
C ARG A 474 -0.97 21.99 -16.99
N THR A 475 -0.72 20.77 -17.46
CA THR A 475 0.65 20.23 -17.63
C THR A 475 1.09 20.16 -19.07
N SER A 476 0.14 20.29 -20.00
CA SER A 476 0.34 20.23 -21.44
C SER A 476 0.44 21.62 -22.03
N GLN A 477 0.91 22.61 -21.25
CA GLN A 477 1.43 23.81 -21.88
C GLN A 477 2.52 23.31 -22.85
N LYS A 478 2.15 23.26 -24.14
CA LYS A 478 3.05 23.63 -25.22
C LYS A 478 3.83 24.81 -24.66
N ASP A 479 5.15 24.77 -24.77
CA ASP A 479 5.97 25.97 -24.67
C ASP A 479 5.22 27.07 -25.44
N SER A 480 4.52 27.93 -24.71
CA SER A 480 3.76 29.02 -25.27
C SER A 480 4.78 30.11 -25.53
N PHE A 481 5.60 29.87 -26.55
CA PHE A 481 6.28 30.93 -27.29
C PHE A 481 5.23 31.88 -27.92
N ASP A 482 4.01 31.37 -28.18
CA ASP A 482 3.08 31.92 -29.16
C ASP A 482 2.25 33.15 -28.74
N ALA A 483 2.51 33.82 -27.62
CA ALA A 483 1.76 35.04 -27.28
C ALA A 483 2.62 36.19 -26.74
N ILE A 484 3.60 35.89 -25.89
CA ILE A 484 4.44 36.93 -25.26
C ILE A 484 5.59 37.36 -26.20
N GLU A 485 6.09 36.47 -27.07
CA GLU A 485 7.11 36.84 -28.07
C GLU A 485 6.52 37.51 -29.32
N HIS A 486 5.29 37.16 -29.71
CA HIS A 486 4.60 37.83 -30.83
C HIS A 486 4.44 39.35 -30.61
N GLU A 487 4.15 39.78 -29.38
CA GLU A 487 4.12 41.20 -29.03
C GLU A 487 5.51 41.84 -29.08
N LYS A 488 6.53 41.12 -28.59
CA LYS A 488 7.91 41.61 -28.46
C LYS A 488 8.64 41.75 -29.80
N HIS A 489 8.33 40.89 -30.78
CA HIS A 489 8.92 40.89 -32.12
C HIS A 489 7.95 41.38 -33.22
N SER A 490 6.81 41.97 -32.85
CA SER A 490 5.79 42.47 -33.78
C SER A 490 6.36 43.37 -34.91
N GLY A 491 7.29 44.26 -34.58
CA GLY A 491 7.96 45.12 -35.56
C GLY A 491 8.90 44.37 -36.52
N GLU A 492 9.61 43.35 -36.04
CA GLU A 492 10.51 42.52 -36.87
C GLU A 492 9.71 41.60 -37.81
N ILE A 493 8.58 41.05 -37.32
CA ILE A 493 7.65 40.25 -38.11
C ILE A 493 7.05 41.09 -39.25
N MET A 494 6.64 42.34 -38.96
CA MET A 494 6.09 43.23 -39.99
C MET A 494 7.11 43.53 -41.10
N LEU A 495 8.36 43.83 -40.73
CA LEU A 495 9.46 44.07 -41.68
C LEU A 495 9.80 42.83 -42.51
N LEU A 496 9.70 41.64 -41.91
CA LEU A 496 9.92 40.37 -42.60
C LEU A 496 8.80 40.09 -43.61
N LEU A 497 7.54 40.32 -43.25
CA LEU A 497 6.39 40.13 -44.13
C LEU A 497 6.27 41.19 -45.24
N GLU A 498 6.79 42.40 -45.03
CA GLU A 498 6.78 43.46 -46.06
C GLU A 498 7.46 43.02 -47.37
N ASN A 499 8.57 42.29 -47.28
CA ASN A 499 9.31 41.79 -48.45
C ASN A 499 8.84 40.41 -48.92
N VAL A 500 8.49 39.55 -47.97
CA VAL A 500 8.14 38.15 -48.23
C VAL A 500 6.69 38.03 -48.74
N GLY A 501 5.83 38.99 -48.40
CA GLY A 501 4.42 39.06 -48.74
C GLY A 501 3.54 38.40 -47.69
N GLU A 502 2.30 38.90 -47.57
CA GLU A 502 1.28 38.35 -46.71
C GLU A 502 0.57 37.16 -47.37
N PHE A 503 0.25 36.15 -46.56
CA PHE A 503 -0.53 35.00 -47.00
C PHE A 503 -2.02 35.27 -46.77
N ASP A 504 -2.81 35.20 -47.84
CA ASP A 504 -4.27 35.33 -47.75
C ASP A 504 -4.92 33.94 -47.81
N PRO A 505 -5.49 33.45 -46.69
CA PRO A 505 -6.10 32.13 -46.62
C PRO A 505 -7.39 31.99 -47.44
N THR A 506 -7.95 33.09 -47.95
CA THR A 506 -9.15 33.05 -48.81
C THR A 506 -8.82 32.85 -50.29
N THR A 507 -7.62 33.25 -50.71
CA THR A 507 -7.18 33.19 -52.12
C THR A 507 -6.02 32.22 -52.35
N GLN A 508 -5.29 31.84 -51.29
CA GLN A 508 -4.08 30.99 -51.38
C GLN A 508 -4.23 29.70 -50.57
N LYS A 509 -3.63 28.62 -51.07
CA LYS A 509 -3.55 27.33 -50.38
C LYS A 509 -2.19 27.21 -49.72
N LYS A 510 -2.17 26.72 -48.48
CA LYS A 510 -0.95 26.48 -47.71
C LYS A 510 -0.10 25.37 -48.35
N ASP A 511 1.20 25.61 -48.46
CA ASP A 511 2.17 24.63 -48.97
C ASP A 511 2.70 23.72 -47.84
N HIS A 512 3.24 22.55 -48.22
CA HIS A 512 3.82 21.61 -47.28
C HIS A 512 5.31 21.94 -47.06
N LEU A 513 5.61 22.83 -46.11
CA LEU A 513 6.97 23.39 -45.95
C LEU A 513 8.02 22.35 -45.57
N GLN A 514 7.60 21.20 -45.06
CA GLN A 514 8.47 20.05 -44.74
C GLN A 514 9.19 19.44 -45.96
N GLU A 515 8.78 19.77 -47.18
CA GLU A 515 9.50 19.35 -48.41
C GLU A 515 10.85 20.09 -48.57
N ILE A 516 11.08 21.18 -47.84
CA ILE A 516 12.36 21.88 -47.80
C ILE A 516 13.25 21.25 -46.73
N ASN A 517 14.44 20.80 -47.13
CA ASN A 517 15.40 20.22 -46.21
C ASN A 517 15.81 21.24 -45.14
N GLY A 518 15.64 20.85 -43.88
CA GLY A 518 15.91 21.70 -42.72
C GLY A 518 14.64 22.18 -41.99
N ILE A 519 13.47 22.10 -42.64
CA ILE A 519 12.18 22.43 -42.04
C ILE A 519 11.53 21.14 -41.48
N GLY A 520 11.65 20.93 -40.18
CA GLY A 520 10.93 19.86 -39.47
C GLY A 520 9.54 20.30 -38.99
N PRO A 521 8.73 19.39 -38.42
CA PRO A 521 7.36 19.71 -37.96
C PRO A 521 7.29 20.86 -36.96
N LYS A 522 8.30 21.02 -36.09
CA LYS A 522 8.38 22.13 -35.12
C LYS A 522 8.73 23.46 -35.80
N THR A 523 9.60 23.43 -36.80
CA THR A 523 10.02 24.63 -37.55
C THR A 523 8.91 25.15 -38.45
N GLU A 524 8.16 24.24 -39.09
CA GLU A 524 6.99 24.60 -39.89
C GLU A 524 5.92 25.29 -39.03
N LEU A 525 5.68 24.80 -37.81
CA LEU A 525 4.77 25.48 -36.88
C LEU A 525 5.22 26.92 -36.60
N HIS A 526 6.49 27.14 -36.24
CA HIS A 526 7.01 28.50 -36.04
C HIS A 526 6.87 29.40 -37.28
N LEU A 527 7.13 28.89 -38.48
CA LEU A 527 6.97 29.65 -39.73
C LEU A 527 5.51 30.07 -39.95
N ASN A 528 4.57 29.16 -39.70
CA ASN A 528 3.14 29.47 -39.80
C ASN A 528 2.73 30.53 -38.79
N ASP A 529 3.22 30.44 -37.54
CA ASP A 529 2.87 31.40 -36.48
C ASP A 529 3.31 32.82 -36.86
N ILE A 530 4.47 32.99 -37.52
CA ILE A 530 4.96 34.30 -38.00
C ILE A 530 4.40 34.74 -39.37
N GLY A 531 3.46 33.99 -39.96
CA GLY A 531 2.78 34.40 -41.20
C GLY A 531 3.33 33.81 -42.50
N ILE A 532 4.28 32.87 -42.44
CA ILE A 532 4.87 32.20 -43.61
C ILE A 532 4.21 30.82 -43.81
N TYR A 533 3.50 30.65 -44.91
CA TYR A 533 2.70 29.48 -45.23
C TYR A 533 2.98 28.87 -46.61
N SER A 534 3.74 29.56 -47.46
CA SER A 534 3.96 29.17 -48.86
C SER A 534 5.43 29.11 -49.26
N TYR A 535 5.75 28.31 -50.28
CA TYR A 535 7.07 28.31 -50.92
C TYR A 535 7.35 29.68 -51.56
N GLN A 536 6.33 30.36 -52.08
CA GLN A 536 6.47 31.69 -52.69
C GLN A 536 7.04 32.70 -51.69
N GLN A 537 6.57 32.65 -50.44
CA GLN A 537 7.11 33.48 -49.37
C GLN A 537 8.58 33.12 -49.07
N ILE A 538 8.89 31.85 -48.82
CA ILE A 538 10.27 31.43 -48.50
C ILE A 538 11.25 31.74 -49.66
N SER A 539 10.80 31.65 -50.91
CA SER A 539 11.63 31.93 -52.10
C SER A 539 12.15 33.37 -52.18
N LYS A 540 11.49 34.30 -51.50
CA LYS A 540 11.83 35.73 -51.47
C LYS A 540 12.76 36.09 -50.32
N MET A 541 13.03 35.17 -49.40
CA MET A 541 13.94 35.42 -48.28
C MET A 541 15.35 35.69 -48.80
N THR A 542 15.93 36.82 -48.40
CA THR A 542 17.35 37.13 -48.58
C THR A 542 18.07 37.04 -47.24
N LYS A 543 19.36 37.37 -47.23
CA LYS A 543 20.16 37.42 -46.00
C LYS A 543 19.49 38.26 -44.89
N ARG A 544 18.86 39.37 -45.26
CA ARG A 544 18.14 40.24 -44.31
C ARG A 544 16.96 39.53 -43.64
N GLU A 545 16.17 38.78 -44.40
CA GLU A 545 15.01 38.04 -43.88
C GLU A 545 15.44 36.80 -43.08
N TYR A 546 16.58 36.19 -43.42
CA TYR A 546 17.17 35.14 -42.59
C TYR A 546 17.64 35.70 -41.24
N ASP A 547 18.31 36.85 -41.24
CA ASP A 547 18.75 37.51 -40.01
C ASP A 547 17.56 37.91 -39.12
N LEU A 548 16.46 38.40 -39.72
CA LEU A 548 15.20 38.70 -39.02
C LEU A 548 14.51 37.42 -38.51
N PHE A 549 14.47 36.36 -39.30
CA PHE A 549 13.93 35.08 -38.86
C PHE A 549 14.73 34.48 -37.70
N ASP A 550 16.05 34.66 -37.71
CA ASP A 550 16.94 34.21 -36.65
C ASP A 550 16.83 35.05 -35.37
N SER A 551 16.54 36.35 -35.48
CA SER A 551 16.24 37.21 -34.32
C SER A 551 14.92 36.84 -33.66
N ILE A 552 13.91 36.48 -34.46
CA ILE A 552 12.58 36.06 -33.98
C ILE A 552 12.60 34.64 -33.40
N SER A 553 13.25 33.69 -34.07
CA SER A 553 13.14 32.26 -33.72
C SER A 553 14.09 31.81 -32.60
N GLY A 554 15.14 32.58 -32.29
CA GLY A 554 16.09 32.41 -31.17
C GLY A 554 16.93 31.11 -31.16
N SER A 555 16.50 30.07 -31.87
CA SER A 555 16.96 28.68 -31.77
C SER A 555 17.50 28.11 -33.08
N LEU A 556 17.39 28.85 -34.19
CA LEU A 556 17.72 28.40 -35.54
C LEU A 556 18.83 29.22 -36.24
N ARG A 557 19.62 30.00 -35.49
CA ARG A 557 20.64 30.92 -36.02
C ARG A 557 21.47 30.33 -37.17
N GLY A 558 21.35 30.92 -38.35
CA GLY A 558 22.10 30.63 -39.57
C GLY A 558 21.65 29.37 -40.30
N ARG A 559 20.63 28.64 -39.82
CA ARG A 559 20.21 27.37 -40.43
C ARG A 559 19.49 27.59 -41.76
N ALA A 560 18.59 28.56 -41.82
CA ALA A 560 17.80 28.84 -43.02
C ALA A 560 18.70 29.29 -44.20
N GLU A 561 19.72 30.09 -43.91
CA GLU A 561 20.73 30.51 -44.89
C GLU A 561 21.67 29.36 -45.28
N ARG A 562 22.20 28.60 -44.30
CA ARG A 562 23.11 27.48 -44.56
C ARG A 562 22.46 26.37 -45.38
N ASP A 563 21.21 26.05 -45.09
CA ASP A 563 20.47 24.98 -45.76
C ASP A 563 19.79 25.49 -47.06
N ASP A 564 20.01 26.74 -47.49
CA ASP A 564 19.47 27.37 -48.71
C ASP A 564 17.95 27.18 -48.93
N TRP A 565 17.16 27.61 -47.95
CA TRP A 565 15.70 27.44 -47.99
C TRP A 565 15.05 28.16 -49.18
N ALA A 566 15.47 29.39 -49.49
CA ALA A 566 14.95 30.14 -50.64
C ALA A 566 15.26 29.45 -51.98
N GLY A 567 16.47 28.90 -52.15
CA GLY A 567 16.84 28.16 -53.36
C GLY A 567 16.05 26.86 -53.52
N GLN A 568 15.79 26.15 -52.42
CA GLN A 568 14.92 24.97 -52.41
C GLN A 568 13.46 25.31 -52.72
N ALA A 569 12.92 26.38 -52.11
CA ALA A 569 11.57 26.84 -52.37
C ALA A 569 11.37 27.24 -53.84
N LYS A 570 12.34 27.92 -54.47
CA LYS A 570 12.30 28.23 -55.92
C LYS A 570 12.22 26.98 -56.80
N LYS A 571 12.85 25.88 -56.41
CA LYS A 571 12.76 24.61 -57.14
C LYS A 571 11.40 23.94 -57.00
N LEU A 572 10.74 24.11 -55.84
CA LEU A 572 9.42 23.55 -55.57
C LEU A 572 8.29 24.36 -56.23
N ILE A 573 8.45 25.67 -56.38
CA ILE A 573 7.49 26.52 -57.13
C ILE A 573 7.46 26.18 -58.63
N ASN A 574 8.60 25.77 -59.18
CA ASN A 574 8.75 25.43 -60.60
C ASN A 574 8.49 23.95 -60.92
N LYS A 575 8.00 23.19 -59.94
CA LYS A 575 7.67 21.76 -60.03
C LYS A 575 6.16 21.60 -60.12
#